data_AF-A0A9E2NB63-F1
#
_entry.id   AF-A0A9E2NB63-F1
#
_cell.length_a   1.000
_cell.length_b   1.000
_cell.length_c   1.000
_cell.angle_alpha   90.00
_cell.angle_beta   90.00
_cell.angle_gamma   90.00
#
_symmetry.space_group_name_H-M   'P 1'
#
loop_
_entity.id
_entity.type
_entity.pdbx_description
1 polymer ?
#
loop_
_entity_poly.entity_id
_entity_poly.type
_entity_poly.pdbx_seq_one_letter_code
_entity_poly.pdbx_strand_id
1 'polypeptide(L)' 'LQTDDLDALMDRMKARGFDFKSPVRELGHLRYVMAMAPDGILLELFQPVPERFPAEIKDDLEAAFGPD' A
#
# COMPACT_ATOMS: atom_id res chain seq x y z
N LEU A 1 0.73 4.88 4.45
CA LEU A 1 -0.73 4.67 4.58
C LEU A 1 -1.04 3.29 4.03
N GLN A 2 -1.67 2.44 4.85
CA GLN A 2 -2.02 1.08 4.46
C GLN A 2 -3.38 1.02 3.74
N THR A 3 -3.54 0.07 2.83
CA THR A 3 -4.82 -0.32 2.23
C THR A 3 -4.82 -1.79 1.85
N ASP A 4 -6.00 -2.41 1.82
CA ASP A 4 -6.16 -3.82 1.40
C ASP A 4 -6.26 -3.97 -0.12
N ASP A 5 -6.54 -2.88 -0.85
CA ASP A 5 -6.66 -2.85 -2.31
C ASP A 5 -6.01 -1.58 -2.86
N LEU A 6 -4.73 -1.69 -3.23
CA LEU A 6 -3.95 -0.59 -3.74
C LEU A 6 -4.45 -0.11 -5.10
N ASP A 7 -4.92 -1.01 -5.95
CA ASP A 7 -5.34 -0.69 -7.31
C ASP A 7 -6.65 0.11 -7.30
N ALA A 8 -7.64 -0.34 -6.52
CA ALA A 8 -8.90 0.39 -6.35
C ALA A 8 -8.70 1.76 -5.67
N LEU A 9 -7.78 1.86 -4.70
CA LEU A 9 -7.43 3.15 -4.10
C LEU A 9 -6.80 4.09 -5.12
N MET A 10 -5.82 3.61 -5.89
CA MET A 10 -5.15 4.40 -6.91
C MET A 10 -6.13 4.91 -7.96
N ASP A 11 -7.06 4.09 -8.43
CA ASP A 11 -8.05 4.51 -9.42
C ASP A 11 -9.01 5.57 -8.87
N ARG A 12 -9.45 5.42 -7.61
CA ARG A 12 -10.22 6.44 -6.90
C ARG A 12 -9.46 7.76 -6.70
N MET A 13 -8.14 7.69 -6.54
CA MET A 13 -7.28 8.88 -6.39
C MET A 13 -7.04 9.56 -7.74
N LYS A 14 -6.75 8.81 -8.79
CA LYS A 14 -6.62 9.34 -10.17
C LYS A 14 -7.90 10.05 -10.61
N ALA A 15 -9.07 9.46 -10.34
CA ALA A 15 -10.37 10.08 -10.61
C ALA A 15 -10.59 11.42 -9.88
N ARG A 16 -9.81 11.68 -8.81
CA ARG A 16 -9.81 12.94 -8.05
C ARG A 16 -8.65 13.87 -8.40
N GLY A 17 -7.89 13.57 -9.46
CA GLY A 17 -6.80 14.43 -9.95
C GLY A 17 -5.44 14.17 -9.33
N PHE A 18 -5.23 13.02 -8.67
CA PHE A 18 -3.89 12.64 -8.22
C PHE A 18 -3.06 12.06 -9.36
N ASP A 19 -1.83 12.56 -9.50
CA ASP A 19 -0.85 12.04 -10.44
C ASP A 19 0.18 11.16 -9.73
N PHE A 20 0.31 9.92 -10.21
CA PHE A 20 1.33 8.99 -9.76
C PHE A 20 2.53 9.05 -10.70
N LYS A 21 3.65 9.61 -10.24
CA LYS A 21 4.88 9.77 -11.03
C LYS A 21 5.75 8.51 -11.07
N SER A 22 5.31 7.43 -10.44
CA SER A 22 6.03 6.16 -10.35
C SER A 22 5.06 5.00 -10.44
N PRO A 23 5.47 3.87 -11.06
CA PRO A 23 4.66 2.67 -11.05
C PRO A 23 4.59 2.09 -9.63
N VAL A 24 3.61 1.21 -9.41
CA VAL A 24 3.58 0.34 -8.22
C VAL A 24 4.84 -0.51 -8.21
N ARG A 25 5.46 -0.61 -7.03
CA ARG A 25 6.62 -1.45 -6.79
C ARG A 25 6.20 -2.65 -5.95
N GLU A 26 6.75 -3.81 -6.29
CA GLU A 26 6.60 -5.04 -5.50
C GLU A 26 7.90 -5.33 -4.76
N LEU A 27 7.81 -5.50 -3.45
CA LEU A 27 8.93 -5.82 -2.57
C LEU A 27 8.54 -6.95 -1.63
N GLY A 28 8.83 -8.19 -2.05
CA GLY A 28 8.50 -9.39 -1.29
C GLY A 28 7.00 -9.49 -0.99
N HIS A 29 6.64 -9.22 0.27
CA HIS A 29 5.29 -9.27 0.82
C HIS A 29 4.56 -7.91 0.83
N LEU A 30 5.10 -6.89 0.14
CA LEU A 30 4.54 -5.54 0.11
C LEU A 30 4.40 -5.05 -1.34
N ARG A 31 3.26 -4.43 -1.66
CA ARG A 31 3.10 -3.56 -2.83
C ARG A 31 3.05 -2.11 -2.36
N TYR A 32 3.71 -1.19 -3.05
CA TYR A 32 3.65 0.22 -2.67
C TYR A 32 3.80 1.18 -3.84
N VAL A 33 3.32 2.41 -3.67
CA VAL A 33 3.49 3.53 -4.61
C VAL A 33 3.62 4.85 -3.84
N MET A 34 4.39 5.78 -4.40
CA MET A 34 4.52 7.13 -3.88
C MET A 34 3.49 8.05 -4.53
N ALA A 35 2.76 8.82 -3.72
CA ALA A 35 1.75 9.78 -4.15
C ALA A 35 2.04 11.15 -3.54
N MET A 36 2.08 12.19 -4.38
CA MET A 36 2.18 13.56 -3.89
C MET A 36 0.79 14.04 -3.46
N ALA A 37 0.64 14.43 -2.20
CA ALA A 37 -0.60 15.03 -1.71
C ALA A 37 -0.72 16.51 -2.12
N PRO A 38 -1.94 17.09 -2.11
CA PRO A 38 -2.15 18.48 -2.52
C PRO A 38 -1.40 19.52 -1.67
N ASP A 39 -1.05 19.17 -0.45
CA ASP A 39 -0.24 19.99 0.48
C ASP A 39 1.27 19.86 0.24
N GLY A 40 1.69 19.08 -0.76
CA GLY A 40 3.09 18.85 -1.09
C GLY A 40 3.77 17.78 -0.24
N ILE A 41 3.02 17.05 0.60
CA ILE A 41 3.56 15.92 1.35
C ILE A 41 3.62 14.67 0.47
N LEU A 42 4.78 14.03 0.42
CA LEU A 42 4.93 12.74 -0.25
C LEU A 42 4.41 11.63 0.66
N LEU A 43 3.40 10.90 0.19
CA LEU A 43 2.82 9.76 0.89
C LEU A 43 3.29 8.45 0.26
N GLU A 44 3.69 7.51 1.10
CA GLU A 44 3.82 6.11 0.70
C GLU A 44 2.49 5.40 0.95
N LEU A 45 1.85 4.94 -0.13
CA LEU A 45 0.67 4.08 -0.08
C LEU A 45 1.15 2.65 -0.24
N PHE A 46 0.75 1.76 0.66
CA PHE A 46 1.19 0.38 0.61
C PHE A 46 0.08 -0.61 0.94
N GLN A 47 0.22 -1.79 0.37
CA GLN A 47 -0.65 -2.94 0.58
C GLN A 47 0.24 -4.13 0.98
N PRO A 48 0.10 -4.64 2.22
CA PRO A 48 0.63 -5.94 2.59
C PRO A 48 0.02 -7.04 1.71
N VAL A 49 0.80 -8.08 1.41
CA VAL A 49 0.34 -9.27 0.67
C VAL A 49 0.48 -10.46 1.62
N PRO A 50 -0.54 -10.76 2.44
CA PRO A 50 -0.48 -11.75 3.50
C PRO A 50 0.03 -13.12 3.05
N GLU A 51 -0.33 -13.51 1.83
CA GLU A 51 0.02 -14.79 1.23
C GLU A 51 1.51 -14.94 0.94
N ARG A 52 2.26 -13.83 0.93
CA ARG A 52 3.70 -13.79 0.62
C ARG A 52 4.57 -13.65 1.87
N PHE A 53 3.99 -13.57 3.07
CA PHE A 53 4.80 -13.50 4.29
C PHE A 53 5.46 -14.85 4.61
N PRO A 54 6.71 -14.83 5.12
CA PRO A 54 7.32 -16.00 5.73
C PRO A 54 6.45 -16.52 6.87
N ALA A 55 6.35 -17.85 6.98
CA ALA A 55 5.49 -18.50 7.98
C ALA A 55 5.91 -18.15 9.41
N GLU A 56 7.20 -17.89 9.61
CA GLU A 56 7.83 -17.63 10.91
C GLU A 56 7.41 -16.30 11.53
N ILE A 57 6.94 -15.34 10.72
CA ILE A 57 6.51 -14.01 11.19
C ILE A 57 5.01 -13.78 11.04
N LYS A 58 4.26 -14.82 10.63
CA LYS A 58 2.85 -14.69 10.29
C LYS A 58 2.00 -14.26 11.49
N ASP A 59 2.28 -14.80 12.68
CA ASP A 59 1.56 -14.47 13.91
C ASP A 59 1.82 -13.01 14.36
N ASP A 60 3.08 -12.56 14.27
CA ASP A 60 3.46 -11.19 14.62
C ASP A 60 2.83 -10.16 13.65
N LEU A 61 2.70 -10.53 12.37
CA LEU A 61 2.09 -9.70 11.35
C LEU A 61 0.56 -9.67 11.44
N GLU A 62 -0.07 -10.79 11.78
CA GLU A 62 -1.50 -10.83 12.07
C GLU A 62 -1.82 -9.94 13.28
N ALA A 63 -0.96 -9.92 14.30
CA ALA A 63 -1.11 -9.01 15.43
C ALA A 63 -0.90 -7.53 15.06
N ALA A 64 -0.04 -7.23 14.07
CA ALA A 64 0.28 -5.85 13.67
C ALA A 64 -0.66 -5.27 12.59
N PHE A 65 -1.20 -6.13 11.72
CA PHE A 65 -1.90 -5.74 10.49
C PHE A 65 -3.18 -6.54 10.23
N GLY A 66 -3.56 -7.46 11.12
CA GLY A 66 -4.82 -8.19 11.03
C GLY A 66 -6.04 -7.28 11.21
N PRO A 67 -7.23 -7.74 10.79
CA PRO A 67 -8.47 -6.99 11.01
C PRO A 67 -8.77 -6.86 12.51
N ASP A 68 -9.09 -5.65 12.96
CA ASP A 68 -9.63 -5.37 14.31
C ASP A 68 -10.96 -6.11 14.59
#